data_AF-A0A1B6JWM2-F1
#
_entry.id   AF-A0A1B6JWM2-F1
#
_cell.length_a   1.000
_cell.length_b   1.000
_cell.length_c   1.000
_cell.angle_alpha   90.00
_cell.angle_beta   90.00
_cell.angle_gamma   90.00
#
_symmetry.space_group_name_H-M   'P 1'
#
loop_
_entity.id
_entity.type
_entity.pdbx_description
1 polymer ?
#
loop_
_entity_poly.entity_id
_entity_poly.type
_entity_poly.pdbx_seq_one_letter_code
_entity_poly.pdbx_strand_id
1 'polypeptide(L)'
;WSLGVLIFEMAAGSPPWVSRNNVKLFVKIMYGQLKFPLNFSSSLQDLLRKLLQRDVTRRFGNTWLGAMAVKEHTWFKKVNWLKMLNRTTKPPFVPPNTGDGDVSNFPDAAKSSVSRMAKAHPPTNGVDTSTFADEFEDF
;
A
#
# COMPACT_ATOMS: atom_id res chain seq x y z
N TRP A 1 -5.57 -2.57 -7.91
CA TRP A 1 -4.81 -1.37 -7.49
C TRP A 1 -4.08 -1.63 -6.18
N SER A 2 -4.79 -1.77 -5.05
CA SER A 2 -4.18 -1.90 -3.72
C SER A 2 -3.19 -3.06 -3.58
N LEU A 3 -3.45 -4.21 -4.22
CA LEU A 3 -2.48 -5.31 -4.29
C LEU A 3 -1.13 -4.88 -4.89
N GLY A 4 -1.14 -4.06 -5.94
CA GLY A 4 0.09 -3.56 -6.55
C GLY A 4 0.85 -2.61 -5.62
N VAL A 5 0.14 -1.77 -4.87
CA VAL A 5 0.75 -0.89 -3.86
C VAL A 5 1.40 -1.73 -2.75
N LEU A 6 0.68 -2.75 -2.25
CA LEU A 6 1.17 -3.65 -1.20
C LEU A 6 2.40 -4.45 -1.66
N ILE A 7 2.40 -5.02 -2.86
CA ILE A 7 3.55 -5.75 -3.40
C ILE A 7 4.75 -4.81 -3.56
N PHE A 8 4.53 -3.59 -4.06
CA PHE A 8 5.60 -2.60 -4.16
C PHE A 8 6.20 -2.31 -2.77
N GLU A 9 5.35 -2.05 -1.79
CA GLU A 9 5.78 -1.72 -0.42
C GLU A 9 6.52 -2.87 0.26
N MET A 10 6.05 -4.10 0.14
CA MET A 10 6.76 -5.28 0.69
C MET A 10 8.14 -5.47 0.05
N ALA A 11 8.31 -5.11 -1.22
CA ALA A 11 9.58 -5.27 -1.95
C ALA A 11 10.54 -4.07 -1.77
N ALA A 12 10.01 -2.85 -1.61
CA ALA A 12 10.79 -1.62 -1.49
C ALA A 12 10.95 -1.10 -0.05
N GLY A 13 10.12 -1.56 0.89
CA GLY A 13 10.03 -1.04 2.26
C GLY A 13 9.25 0.28 2.39
N SER A 14 8.70 0.81 1.29
CA SER A 14 7.85 2.01 1.28
C SER A 14 6.91 2.01 0.08
N PRO A 15 5.76 2.71 0.14
CA PRO A 15 4.80 2.71 -0.96
C PRO A 15 5.32 3.51 -2.16
N PRO A 16 4.80 3.24 -3.38
CA PRO A 16 5.27 3.85 -4.63
C PRO A 16 5.12 5.38 -4.69
N TRP A 17 4.18 5.94 -3.93
CA TRP A 17 3.97 7.37 -3.80
C TRP A 17 3.84 7.74 -2.33
N VAL A 18 4.62 8.74 -1.91
CA VAL A 18 4.62 9.28 -0.54
C VAL A 18 4.57 10.80 -0.62
N SER A 19 3.81 11.42 0.27
CA SER A 19 3.80 12.87 0.49
C SER A 19 3.32 13.17 1.91
N ARG A 20 3.81 14.27 2.50
CA ARG A 20 3.32 14.78 3.80
C ARG A 20 1.98 15.52 3.68
N ASN A 21 1.66 16.02 2.47
CA ASN A 21 0.40 16.69 2.16
C ASN A 21 -0.47 15.76 1.32
N ASN A 22 -1.73 15.59 1.71
CA ASN A 22 -2.67 14.66 1.09
C ASN A 22 -3.05 15.07 -0.34
N VAL A 23 -3.24 16.37 -0.61
CA VAL A 23 -3.50 16.86 -1.97
C VAL A 23 -2.35 16.50 -2.91
N LYS A 24 -1.11 16.73 -2.46
CA LYS A 24 0.09 16.32 -3.22
C LYS A 24 0.21 14.80 -3.37
N LEU A 25 -0.25 14.02 -2.39
CA LEU A 25 -0.29 12.55 -2.50
C LEU A 25 -1.27 12.12 -3.58
N PHE A 26 -2.48 12.68 -3.60
CA PHE A 26 -3.50 12.36 -4.60
C PHE A 26 -3.04 12.73 -6.00
N VAL A 27 -2.41 13.89 -6.19
CA VAL A 27 -1.79 14.27 -7.47
C VAL A 27 -0.74 13.23 -7.91
N LYS A 28 0.10 12.74 -6.98
CA LYS A 28 1.07 11.68 -7.29
C LYS A 28 0.41 10.36 -7.66
N ILE A 29 -0.67 9.97 -6.99
CA ILE A 29 -1.45 8.76 -7.33
C ILE A 29 -2.03 8.91 -8.74
N MET A 30 -2.66 10.03 -9.03
CA MET A 30 -3.34 10.29 -10.29
C MET A 30 -2.39 10.45 -11.47
N TYR A 31 -1.23 11.09 -11.30
CA TYR A 31 -0.36 11.49 -12.42
C TYR A 31 1.11 11.12 -12.25
N GLY A 32 1.56 10.83 -11.03
CA GLY A 32 2.97 10.56 -10.73
C GLY A 32 3.50 9.31 -11.45
N GLN A 33 4.70 9.40 -12.02
CA GLN A 33 5.34 8.24 -12.64
C GLN A 33 5.70 7.19 -11.59
N LEU A 34 5.49 5.92 -11.93
CA LEU A 34 5.91 4.80 -11.09
C LEU A 34 7.43 4.59 -11.27
N LYS A 35 8.19 4.85 -10.20
CA LYS A 35 9.64 4.70 -10.16
C LYS A 35 10.01 3.42 -9.42
N PHE A 36 10.92 2.65 -9.96
CA PHE A 36 11.34 1.36 -9.39
C PHE A 36 12.75 1.43 -8.81
N PRO A 37 12.98 0.86 -7.62
CA PRO A 37 14.31 0.60 -7.10
C PRO A 37 15.14 -0.32 -8.01
N LEU A 38 16.47 -0.21 -7.96
CA LEU A 38 17.38 -1.00 -8.81
C LEU A 38 17.32 -2.51 -8.55
N ASN A 39 16.96 -2.92 -7.33
CA ASN A 39 16.85 -4.33 -6.94
C ASN A 39 15.57 -5.01 -7.45
N PHE A 40 14.69 -4.31 -8.16
CA PHE A 40 13.47 -4.92 -8.68
C PHE A 40 13.76 -5.72 -9.95
N SER A 41 13.39 -7.01 -9.94
CA SER A 41 13.45 -7.83 -11.14
C SER A 41 12.53 -7.29 -12.24
N SER A 42 12.87 -7.53 -13.50
CA SER A 42 12.04 -7.13 -14.65
C SER A 42 10.62 -7.68 -14.56
N SER A 43 10.44 -8.93 -14.11
CA SER A 43 9.13 -9.55 -13.90
C SER A 43 8.31 -8.87 -12.80
N LEU A 44 8.94 -8.38 -11.73
CA LEU A 44 8.25 -7.62 -10.68
C LEU A 44 7.80 -6.26 -11.21
N GLN A 45 8.69 -5.53 -11.89
CA GLN A 45 8.37 -4.22 -12.46
C GLN A 45 7.21 -4.33 -13.46
N ASP A 46 7.22 -5.35 -14.31
CA ASP A 46 6.18 -5.62 -15.28
C ASP A 46 4.82 -5.93 -14.61
N LEU A 47 4.81 -6.78 -13.58
CA LEU A 47 3.60 -7.05 -12.79
C LEU A 47 3.03 -5.75 -12.19
N LEU A 48 3.90 -4.94 -11.58
CA LEU A 48 3.50 -3.71 -10.90
C LEU A 48 2.94 -2.67 -11.88
N ARG A 49 3.53 -2.54 -13.08
CA ARG A 49 2.98 -1.68 -14.14
C ARG A 49 1.56 -2.10 -14.54
N LYS A 50 1.28 -3.40 -14.57
CA LYS A 50 -0.04 -3.94 -14.93
C LYS A 50 -1.07 -3.85 -13.80
N LEU A 51 -0.66 -3.97 -12.53
CA LEU A 51 -1.52 -3.83 -11.34
C LEU A 51 -1.81 -2.37 -10.98
N LEU A 52 -0.82 -1.48 -11.18
CA LEU A 52 -0.88 -0.03 -10.95
C LEU A 52 -1.19 0.73 -12.24
N GLN A 53 -1.88 0.08 -13.18
CA GLN A 53 -2.37 0.70 -14.39
C GLN A 53 -3.49 1.69 -14.05
N ARG A 54 -3.39 2.92 -14.56
CA ARG A 54 -4.37 3.99 -14.34
C ARG A 54 -5.69 3.69 -15.05
N ASP A 55 -5.60 3.30 -16.31
CA ASP A 55 -6.74 2.82 -17.08
C ASP A 55 -7.27 1.51 -16.50
N VAL A 56 -8.46 1.59 -15.90
CA VAL A 56 -9.08 0.47 -15.19
C VAL A 56 -9.39 -0.69 -16.14
N THR A 57 -9.67 -0.42 -17.42
CA THR A 57 -9.99 -1.46 -18.42
C THR A 57 -8.79 -2.36 -18.74
N ARG A 58 -7.57 -1.81 -18.59
CA ARG A 58 -6.31 -2.51 -18.87
C ARG A 58 -5.65 -3.07 -17.62
N ARG A 59 -6.21 -2.79 -16.45
CA ARG A 59 -5.63 -3.16 -15.15
C ARG A 59 -5.82 -4.65 -14.90
N PHE A 60 -4.74 -5.32 -14.52
CA PHE A 60 -4.79 -6.72 -14.10
C PHE A 60 -5.77 -6.92 -12.93
N GLY A 61 -6.57 -7.98 -13.03
CA GLY A 61 -7.73 -8.22 -12.15
C GLY A 61 -9.06 -7.69 -12.70
N ASN A 62 -9.03 -6.77 -13.69
CA ASN A 62 -10.22 -6.20 -14.32
C ASN A 62 -10.24 -6.39 -15.86
N THR A 63 -9.32 -7.19 -16.39
CA THR A 63 -9.37 -7.64 -17.78
C THR A 63 -10.33 -8.84 -17.90
N TRP A 64 -10.58 -9.31 -19.12
CA TRP A 64 -11.44 -10.50 -19.37
C TRP A 64 -10.94 -11.78 -18.67
N LEU A 65 -9.63 -11.89 -18.41
CA LEU A 65 -9.02 -12.98 -17.63
C LEU A 65 -9.21 -12.83 -16.12
N GLY A 66 -9.65 -11.67 -15.64
CA GLY A 66 -9.85 -11.36 -14.23
C GLY A 66 -8.61 -11.66 -13.38
N ALA A 67 -8.80 -12.46 -12.33
CA ALA A 67 -7.74 -12.85 -11.42
C ALA A 67 -6.68 -13.78 -12.05
N MET A 68 -7.02 -14.51 -13.13
CA MET A 68 -6.07 -15.42 -13.79
C MET A 68 -4.90 -14.66 -14.41
N ALA A 69 -5.14 -13.46 -14.96
CA ALA A 69 -4.08 -12.60 -15.46
C ALA A 69 -2.99 -12.34 -14.41
N VAL A 70 -3.37 -12.20 -13.14
CA VAL A 70 -2.43 -12.03 -12.03
C VAL A 70 -1.75 -13.35 -11.70
N LYS A 71 -2.53 -14.44 -11.55
CA LYS A 71 -2.03 -15.75 -11.10
C LYS A 71 -1.02 -16.39 -12.07
N GLU A 72 -1.21 -16.17 -13.37
CA GLU A 72 -0.37 -16.72 -14.44
C GLU A 72 0.82 -15.82 -14.79
N HIS A 73 0.93 -14.64 -14.19
CA HIS A 73 2.03 -13.73 -14.45
C HIS A 73 3.39 -14.38 -14.08
N THR A 74 4.43 -14.11 -14.88
CA THR A 74 5.76 -14.73 -14.72
C THR A 74 6.39 -14.52 -13.35
N TRP A 75 6.09 -13.40 -12.69
CA TRP A 75 6.52 -13.14 -11.30
C TRP A 75 5.99 -14.20 -10.31
N PHE A 76 4.79 -14.72 -10.53
CA PHE A 76 4.17 -15.76 -9.72
C PHE A 76 4.44 -17.18 -10.23
N LYS A 77 5.32 -17.39 -11.22
CA LYS A 77 5.59 -18.70 -11.82
C LYS A 77 5.97 -19.79 -10.80
N LYS A 78 6.62 -19.42 -9.70
CA LYS A 78 7.04 -20.36 -8.64
C LYS A 78 5.95 -20.62 -7.59
N VAL A 79 4.82 -19.93 -7.65
CA VAL A 79 3.73 -20.07 -6.68
C VAL A 79 2.84 -21.24 -7.07
N ASN A 80 2.77 -22.24 -6.20
CA ASN A 80 1.75 -23.27 -6.30
C ASN A 80 0.49 -22.81 -5.54
N TRP A 81 -0.48 -22.29 -6.30
CA TRP A 81 -1.72 -21.75 -5.77
C TRP A 81 -2.53 -22.77 -4.96
N LEU A 82 -2.53 -24.05 -5.36
CA LEU A 82 -3.26 -25.10 -4.66
C LEU A 82 -2.61 -25.44 -3.32
N LYS A 83 -1.28 -25.55 -3.28
CA LYS A 83 -0.54 -25.76 -2.01
C LYS A 83 -0.75 -24.61 -1.04
N MET A 84 -0.76 -23.38 -1.55
CA MET A 84 -1.01 -22.19 -0.73
C MET A 84 -2.44 -22.17 -0.18
N LEU A 85 -3.43 -22.49 -1.01
CA LEU A 85 -4.83 -22.63 -0.58
C LEU A 85 -4.97 -23.70 0.52
N ASN A 86 -4.31 -24.84 0.34
CA ASN A 86 -4.31 -25.95 1.30
C ASN A 86 -3.37 -25.72 2.50
N ARG A 87 -2.75 -24.54 2.63
CA ARG A 87 -1.83 -24.18 3.73
C ARG A 87 -0.65 -25.15 3.89
N THR A 88 -0.22 -25.79 2.80
CA THR A 88 0.90 -26.76 2.78
C THR A 88 2.23 -26.12 2.35
N THR A 89 2.20 -24.88 1.88
CA THR A 89 3.41 -24.11 1.58
C THR A 89 4.06 -23.66 2.88
N LYS A 90 5.35 -23.98 3.07
CA LYS A 90 6.12 -23.49 4.21
C LYS A 90 6.27 -21.95 4.14
N PRO A 91 5.88 -21.20 5.19
CA PRO A 91 6.05 -19.75 5.20
C PRO A 91 7.54 -19.37 5.31
N PRO A 92 7.94 -18.21 4.77
CA PRO A 92 9.32 -17.72 4.88
C PRO A 92 9.67 -17.28 6.31
N PHE A 93 8.67 -16.92 7.11
CA PHE A 93 8.82 -16.46 8.48
C PHE A 93 7.68 -17.03 9.33
N VAL A 94 8.03 -17.54 10.51
CA VAL A 94 7.07 -17.95 11.55
C VAL A 94 7.34 -17.04 12.74
N PRO A 95 6.41 -16.15 13.12
CA PRO A 95 6.60 -15.29 14.28
C PRO A 95 6.66 -16.13 15.56
N PRO A 96 7.46 -15.71 16.56
CA PRO A 96 7.43 -16.34 17.87
C PRO A 96 6.03 -16.16 18.48
N ASN A 97 5.55 -17.21 19.12
CA ASN A 97 4.28 -17.23 19.83
C ASN A 97 4.45 -18.07 21.09
N THR A 98 4.19 -17.49 22.25
CA THR A 98 4.29 -18.19 23.54
C THR A 98 2.99 -18.87 23.99
N GLY A 99 1.89 -18.71 23.24
CA GLY A 99 0.63 -19.39 23.51
C GLY A 99 -0.59 -18.49 23.34
N ASP A 100 -1.74 -18.99 23.79
CA ASP A 100 -3.01 -18.27 23.70
C ASP A 100 -2.95 -16.96 24.49
N GLY A 101 -3.28 -15.84 23.83
CA GLY A 101 -3.23 -14.51 24.42
C GLY A 101 -1.88 -13.79 24.32
N ASP A 102 -0.88 -14.37 23.65
CA ASP A 102 0.39 -13.68 23.39
C ASP A 102 0.19 -12.44 22.50
N VAL A 103 0.54 -11.27 23.04
CA VAL A 103 0.49 -9.97 22.36
C VAL A 103 1.88 -9.39 22.07
N SER A 104 2.95 -10.18 22.24
CA SER A 104 4.35 -9.73 22.10
C SER A 104 4.72 -9.22 20.70
N ASN A 105 3.99 -9.65 19.66
CA ASN A 105 4.17 -9.18 18.29
C ASN A 105 3.45 -7.85 17.99
N PHE A 106 2.73 -7.28 18.97
CA PHE A 106 2.02 -6.00 18.84
C PHE A 106 2.69 -4.92 19.70
N PRO A 107 2.64 -3.64 19.26
CA PRO A 107 3.16 -2.55 20.07
C PRO A 107 2.26 -2.28 21.29
N ASP A 108 2.89 -1.92 22.42
CA ASP A 108 2.17 -1.49 23.63
C ASP A 108 1.21 -0.33 23.33
N ALA A 109 -0.09 -0.56 23.54
CA ALA A 109 -1.14 0.43 23.26
C ALA A 109 -0.94 1.76 24.04
N ALA A 110 -0.35 1.69 25.24
CA ALA A 110 -0.05 2.86 26.05
C ALA A 110 1.12 3.70 25.52
N LYS A 111 2.07 3.08 24.79
CA LYS A 111 3.24 3.79 24.22
C LYS A 111 2.96 4.35 22.82
N SER A 112 1.97 3.80 22.11
CA SER A 112 1.64 4.20 20.72
C SER A 112 0.74 5.43 20.61
N SER A 113 -0.07 5.71 21.64
CA SER A 113 -1.02 6.84 21.70
C SER A 113 -0.36 8.16 22.13
N VAL A 114 0.59 8.12 23.07
CA VAL A 114 1.27 9.32 23.59
C VAL A 114 2.28 9.91 22.59
N SER A 115 2.93 9.08 21.76
CA SER A 115 3.93 9.53 20.78
C SER A 115 3.34 10.27 19.57
N ARG A 116 2.09 9.97 19.20
CA ARG A 116 1.42 10.60 18.04
C ARG A 116 0.78 11.94 18.37
N MET A 117 0.27 12.12 19.60
CA MET A 117 -0.31 13.40 20.02
C MET A 117 0.75 14.44 20.40
N ALA A 118 1.88 14.04 20.98
CA ALA A 118 2.93 14.98 21.41
C ALA A 118 3.69 15.69 20.25
N LYS A 119 3.48 15.26 18.98
CA LYS A 119 4.11 15.87 17.79
C LYS A 119 3.15 16.69 16.93
N ALA A 120 1.87 16.80 17.31
CA ALA A 120 0.87 17.56 16.55
C ALA A 120 0.46 18.83 17.33
N HIS A 121 1.11 19.94 16.96
CA HIS A 121 0.74 21.35 17.22
C HIS A 121 0.81 21.90 18.66
N PRO A 122 1.44 23.09 18.87
CA PRO A 122 1.17 23.92 20.04
C PRO A 122 -0.25 24.50 19.95
N PRO A 123 -0.90 24.86 21.07
CA PRO A 123 -2.26 25.36 21.06
C PRO A 123 -2.30 26.75 20.42
N THR A 124 -2.90 26.86 19.23
CA THR A 124 -3.26 28.14 18.62
C THR A 124 -4.71 28.47 19.01
N ASN A 125 -4.89 29.52 19.80
CA ASN A 125 -6.20 30.10 20.10
C ASN A 125 -6.85 30.64 18.82
N GLY A 126 -8.10 30.25 18.58
CA GLY A 126 -9.07 30.93 17.70
C GLY A 126 -8.77 30.92 16.20
N VAL A 127 -9.49 30.09 15.44
CA VAL A 127 -9.60 30.23 13.98
C VAL A 127 -11.08 30.26 13.63
N ASP A 128 -11.55 31.42 13.20
CA ASP A 128 -12.89 31.65 12.67
C ASP A 128 -13.12 30.84 11.40
N THR A 129 -14.25 30.14 11.33
CA THR A 129 -14.60 29.20 10.25
C THR A 129 -15.24 29.87 9.03
N SER A 130 -15.28 31.20 8.95
CA SER A 130 -15.97 31.92 7.88
C SER A 130 -15.18 32.05 6.58
N THR A 131 -13.86 31.82 6.58
CA THR A 131 -13.01 32.01 5.38
C THR A 131 -13.02 30.80 4.42
N PHE A 132 -13.58 29.66 4.82
CA PHE A 132 -13.51 28.42 4.01
C PHE A 132 -14.61 28.30 2.93
N ALA A 133 -15.62 29.16 2.97
CA ALA A 133 -16.77 29.08 2.05
C ALA A 133 -16.57 29.89 0.75
N ASP A 134 -15.70 30.89 0.74
CA ASP A 134 -15.56 31.82 -0.41
C ASP A 134 -14.60 31.33 -1.52
N GLU A 135 -13.88 30.22 -1.32
CA GLU A 135 -12.86 29.72 -2.28
C GLU A 135 -13.37 28.67 -3.29
N PHE A 136 -14.69 28.41 -3.35
CA PHE A 136 -15.27 27.35 -4.21
C PHE A 136 -16.29 27.84 -5.25
N GLU A 137 -16.38 29.15 -5.51
CA GLU A 137 -17.29 29.71 -6.54
C GLU A 137 -16.59 30.04 -7.89
N ASP A 138 -15.29 29.74 -8.05
CA ASP A 138 -14.54 30.07 -9.28
C ASP A 138 -13.91 28.85 -10.00
N PHE A 139 -14.54 27.68 -9.91
CA PHE A 139 -14.20 26.51 -10.76
C PHE A 139 -15.40 25.73 -11.27
#